data_AF-A0A1A9CXX6-F1
#
_entry.id   AF-A0A1A9CXX6-F1
#
_cell.length_a   1.000
_cell.length_b   1.000
_cell.length_c   1.000
_cell.angle_alpha   90.00
_cell.angle_beta   90.00
_cell.angle_gamma   90.00
#
_symmetry.space_group_name_H-M   'P 1'
#
loop_
_entity.id
_entity.type
_entity.pdbx_description
1 polymer ?
#
loop_
_entity_poly.entity_id
_entity_poly.type
_entity_poly.pdbx_seq_one_letter_code
_entity_poly.pdbx_strand_id
1 'polypeptide(L)'
;MTLPPPDQAQPQPQEQPQPPGQPQGQPPFYGPTAWSGPQLVPAPPVSGLAIASLVLSLVCLAPLGLVFGIIALVRIPRRGERGKGLAVAGIAVSGTVLLLALLAMAGALRFSVWSAGSAGGPVRGGGGTSVFALETGDCFTPATEVTRDNQGPLRNGTAERLPCEEPHRGEVYGSFELTGQGAFPGTEEVMKTSRDRCAALLTDYALDFTAYGHLQTYFYYPDRGGWARGGRTVLCWAGRPQGDLEESIRKDESDFEPAQFAYVSAFRPLMEAQLRAPQQGPDEDLAAASRWAGQMAAAYTEVVGALGEARDGLPGEVREPAGEITAILERAVPQWERAARAADAGAFLAAIDRAEVDNDVIAGLDAEVRTGLGLPAPEDASPGGGEGDGARTRAS
;
A
#
# COMPACT_ATOMS: atom_id res chain seq x y z
N MET A 1 -66.75 18.01 3.44
CA MET A 1 -68.22 17.80 3.47
C MET A 1 -68.65 17.82 2.02
N THR A 2 -69.10 16.76 1.34
CA THR A 2 -70.10 15.72 1.66
C THR A 2 -69.95 14.56 0.65
N LEU A 3 -70.00 13.30 1.11
CA LEU A 3 -70.46 12.11 0.33
C LEU A 3 -72.01 12.15 0.26
N PRO A 4 -72.81 11.33 -0.50
CA PRO A 4 -72.61 10.00 -1.14
C PRO A 4 -73.34 9.92 -2.54
N PRO A 5 -73.97 8.85 -3.11
CA PRO A 5 -74.12 7.39 -2.82
C PRO A 5 -73.89 6.42 -4.03
N PRO A 6 -74.10 5.08 -3.87
CA PRO A 6 -73.42 4.00 -4.65
C PRO A 6 -74.28 3.17 -5.64
N ASP A 7 -73.57 2.29 -6.36
CA ASP A 7 -73.88 1.00 -7.04
C ASP A 7 -75.31 0.67 -7.51
N GLN A 8 -75.40 0.06 -8.73
CA GLN A 8 -76.18 -1.16 -9.03
C GLN A 8 -75.75 -1.83 -10.36
N ALA A 9 -76.00 -3.14 -10.46
CA ALA A 9 -75.41 -4.10 -11.40
C ALA A 9 -76.39 -4.65 -12.46
N GLN A 10 -75.82 -5.20 -13.55
CA GLN A 10 -76.35 -6.24 -14.49
C GLN A 10 -77.54 -5.85 -15.42
N PRO A 11 -77.93 -6.63 -16.49
CA PRO A 11 -77.39 -7.87 -17.09
C PRO A 11 -77.25 -7.87 -18.65
N GLN A 12 -76.68 -8.93 -19.26
CA GLN A 12 -76.84 -9.29 -20.70
C GLN A 12 -78.12 -10.09 -20.95
N PRO A 13 -78.74 -10.04 -22.16
CA PRO A 13 -78.77 -11.26 -23.02
C PRO A 13 -79.01 -11.10 -24.56
N GLN A 14 -78.45 -12.05 -25.31
CA GLN A 14 -78.98 -12.91 -26.42
C GLN A 14 -79.71 -12.42 -27.71
N GLU A 15 -79.25 -13.05 -28.81
CA GLU A 15 -79.95 -13.72 -29.95
C GLU A 15 -80.42 -13.03 -31.27
N GLN A 16 -80.24 -13.84 -32.33
CA GLN A 16 -80.45 -13.68 -33.80
C GLN A 16 -81.94 -13.56 -34.20
N PRO A 17 -82.32 -13.19 -35.46
CA PRO A 17 -82.40 -14.15 -36.59
C PRO A 17 -82.21 -13.60 -38.03
N GLN A 18 -81.88 -14.51 -38.97
CA GLN A 18 -81.90 -14.35 -40.44
C GLN A 18 -83.33 -14.40 -41.03
N PRO A 19 -83.51 -13.92 -42.28
CA PRO A 19 -84.47 -14.55 -43.20
C PRO A 19 -83.91 -14.88 -44.61
N PRO A 20 -84.54 -15.82 -45.35
CA PRO A 20 -83.98 -16.48 -46.54
C PRO A 20 -84.70 -16.14 -47.87
N GLY A 21 -84.05 -16.44 -49.02
CA GLY A 21 -84.73 -16.66 -50.30
C GLY A 21 -83.93 -16.36 -51.57
N GLN A 22 -83.56 -17.41 -52.34
CA GLN A 22 -83.25 -17.32 -53.78
C GLN A 22 -84.50 -17.73 -54.60
N PRO A 23 -84.64 -17.31 -55.88
CA PRO A 23 -84.26 -18.25 -56.97
C PRO A 23 -83.70 -17.59 -58.26
N GLN A 24 -83.27 -18.50 -59.14
CA GLN A 24 -82.36 -18.40 -60.29
C GLN A 24 -82.86 -17.64 -61.55
N GLY A 25 -81.90 -17.16 -62.36
CA GLY A 25 -82.07 -16.80 -63.78
C GLY A 25 -80.76 -17.00 -64.55
N GLN A 26 -80.83 -17.70 -65.68
CA GLN A 26 -79.73 -18.10 -66.60
C GLN A 26 -79.77 -17.27 -67.92
N PRO A 27 -78.78 -17.37 -68.84
CA PRO A 27 -78.00 -16.26 -69.44
C PRO A 27 -78.44 -15.85 -70.87
N PRO A 28 -77.79 -14.86 -71.54
CA PRO A 28 -76.80 -15.24 -72.57
C PRO A 28 -75.61 -14.26 -72.81
N PHE A 29 -74.75 -14.72 -73.71
CA PHE A 29 -73.36 -14.42 -74.09
C PHE A 29 -73.19 -13.23 -75.07
N TYR A 30 -72.11 -12.42 -74.97
CA TYR A 30 -71.48 -11.70 -76.11
C TYR A 30 -70.10 -11.07 -75.78
N GLY A 31 -69.04 -11.50 -76.49
CA GLY A 31 -67.98 -10.71 -77.16
C GLY A 31 -66.90 -9.91 -76.36
N PRO A 32 -65.68 -9.71 -76.93
CA PRO A 32 -64.44 -9.53 -76.17
C PRO A 32 -63.87 -8.09 -76.18
N THR A 33 -63.11 -7.70 -75.15
CA THR A 33 -62.08 -6.64 -75.28
C THR A 33 -60.87 -6.93 -74.39
N ALA A 34 -59.71 -7.00 -75.03
CA ALA A 34 -58.41 -7.14 -74.41
C ALA A 34 -57.96 -5.81 -73.80
N TRP A 35 -57.59 -5.83 -72.52
CA TRP A 35 -56.82 -4.78 -71.87
C TRP A 35 -55.62 -5.43 -71.18
N SER A 36 -54.45 -5.14 -71.73
CA SER A 36 -53.14 -5.52 -71.21
C SER A 36 -52.60 -4.45 -70.26
N GLY A 37 -52.31 -4.83 -69.01
CA GLY A 37 -51.44 -4.09 -68.10
C GLY A 37 -51.71 -4.39 -66.61
N PRO A 38 -50.78 -4.11 -65.68
CA PRO A 38 -49.33 -4.26 -65.69
C PRO A 38 -48.88 -5.58 -64.99
N GLN A 39 -47.70 -6.08 -65.34
CA GLN A 39 -47.10 -7.25 -64.70
C GLN A 39 -46.78 -6.96 -63.22
N LEU A 40 -47.36 -7.73 -62.27
CA LEU A 40 -46.87 -7.74 -60.89
C LEU A 40 -45.49 -8.41 -60.88
N VAL A 41 -44.44 -7.60 -60.70
CA VAL A 41 -43.11 -8.10 -60.40
C VAL A 41 -43.13 -8.57 -58.93
N PRO A 42 -42.80 -9.84 -58.61
CA PRO A 42 -42.68 -10.26 -57.21
C PRO A 42 -41.55 -9.45 -56.54
N ALA A 43 -41.82 -8.87 -55.37
CA ALA A 43 -40.77 -8.25 -54.57
C ALA A 43 -39.75 -9.32 -54.16
N PRO A 44 -38.44 -9.13 -54.38
CA PRO A 44 -37.44 -10.11 -53.98
C PRO A 44 -37.41 -10.25 -52.45
N PRO A 45 -37.23 -11.46 -51.91
CA PRO A 45 -37.23 -11.70 -50.47
C PRO A 45 -35.99 -11.09 -49.81
N VAL A 46 -36.16 -10.58 -48.58
CA VAL A 46 -35.06 -10.03 -47.78
C VAL A 46 -34.02 -11.11 -47.49
N SER A 47 -32.74 -10.79 -47.70
CA SER A 47 -31.66 -11.74 -47.48
C SER A 47 -31.49 -12.01 -45.97
N GLY A 48 -31.64 -13.27 -45.55
CA GLY A 48 -31.45 -13.68 -44.14
C GLY A 48 -30.05 -13.37 -43.60
N LEU A 49 -29.08 -13.11 -44.48
CA LEU A 49 -27.72 -12.70 -44.15
C LEU A 49 -27.65 -11.29 -43.55
N ALA A 50 -28.56 -10.39 -43.95
CA ALA A 50 -28.66 -9.04 -43.38
C ALA A 50 -29.22 -9.06 -41.94
N ILE A 51 -30.14 -9.99 -41.66
CA ILE A 51 -30.69 -10.22 -40.31
C ILE A 51 -29.62 -10.88 -39.44
N ALA A 52 -28.89 -11.86 -39.97
CA ALA A 52 -27.80 -12.51 -39.26
C ALA A 52 -26.67 -11.52 -38.88
N SER A 53 -26.30 -10.58 -39.76
CA SER A 53 -25.27 -9.57 -39.43
C SER A 53 -25.69 -8.60 -38.32
N LEU A 54 -26.99 -8.26 -38.26
CA LEU A 54 -27.53 -7.36 -37.23
C LEU A 54 -27.54 -8.04 -35.86
N VAL A 55 -27.92 -9.31 -35.82
CA VAL A 55 -27.97 -10.10 -34.58
C VAL A 55 -26.55 -10.40 -34.07
N LEU A 56 -25.60 -10.67 -34.97
CA LEU A 56 -24.23 -10.99 -34.58
C LEU A 56 -23.42 -9.75 -34.15
N SER A 57 -23.68 -8.57 -34.73
CA SER A 57 -23.04 -7.32 -34.30
C SER A 57 -23.44 -6.89 -32.89
N LEU A 58 -24.61 -7.32 -32.41
CA LEU A 58 -25.14 -6.97 -31.10
C LEU A 58 -24.49 -7.77 -29.97
N VAL A 59 -23.83 -8.91 -30.25
CA VAL A 59 -23.49 -9.89 -29.21
C VAL A 59 -22.01 -10.09 -28.90
N CYS A 60 -21.02 -9.97 -29.80
CA CYS A 60 -19.59 -9.96 -29.38
C CYS A 60 -18.57 -9.79 -30.52
N LEU A 61 -17.63 -8.83 -30.38
CA LEU A 61 -16.39 -8.59 -31.16
C LEU A 61 -16.51 -7.65 -32.38
N ALA A 62 -16.36 -6.35 -32.10
CA ALA A 62 -16.28 -5.24 -33.05
C ALA A 62 -15.33 -5.40 -34.27
N PRO A 63 -14.17 -6.10 -34.23
CA PRO A 63 -13.31 -6.16 -35.42
C PRO A 63 -13.91 -7.03 -36.54
N LEU A 64 -14.67 -8.08 -36.22
CA LEU A 64 -15.22 -8.99 -37.23
C LEU A 64 -16.40 -8.38 -37.99
N GLY A 65 -17.23 -7.57 -37.31
CA GLY A 65 -18.33 -6.84 -37.95
C GLY A 65 -17.86 -5.85 -39.03
N LEU A 66 -16.73 -5.18 -38.79
CA LEU A 66 -16.13 -4.26 -39.76
C LEU A 66 -15.62 -4.99 -41.01
N VAL A 67 -14.97 -6.14 -40.82
CA VAL A 67 -14.44 -6.96 -41.92
C VAL A 67 -15.56 -7.52 -42.80
N PHE A 68 -16.65 -8.04 -42.21
CA PHE A 68 -17.80 -8.52 -42.98
C PHE A 68 -18.56 -7.39 -43.69
N GLY A 69 -18.65 -6.20 -43.09
CA GLY A 69 -19.23 -5.00 -43.72
C GLY A 69 -18.48 -4.56 -44.97
N ILE A 70 -17.14 -4.60 -44.95
CA ILE A 70 -16.29 -4.28 -46.10
C ILE A 70 -16.46 -5.33 -47.23
N ILE A 71 -16.51 -6.62 -46.88
CA ILE A 71 -16.69 -7.71 -47.86
C ILE A 71 -18.07 -7.64 -48.55
N ALA A 72 -19.12 -7.23 -47.82
CA ALA A 72 -20.45 -7.03 -48.38
C ALA A 72 -20.47 -5.88 -49.43
N LEU A 73 -19.77 -4.78 -49.15
CA LEU A 73 -19.68 -3.62 -50.06
C LEU A 73 -18.96 -3.93 -51.38
N VAL A 74 -18.00 -4.85 -51.38
CA VAL A 74 -17.30 -5.27 -52.59
C VAL A 74 -18.14 -6.23 -53.46
N ARG A 75 -19.13 -6.93 -52.88
CA ARG A 75 -19.99 -7.87 -53.63
C ARG A 75 -21.24 -7.25 -54.24
N ILE A 76 -21.75 -6.15 -53.67
CA ILE A 76 -23.00 -5.48 -54.12
C ILE A 76 -22.92 -4.90 -55.56
N PRO A 77 -21.83 -4.28 -56.04
CA PRO A 77 -21.84 -3.66 -57.36
C PRO A 77 -21.83 -4.68 -58.51
N ARG A 78 -21.58 -5.97 -58.26
CA ARG A 78 -21.58 -7.01 -59.30
C ARG A 78 -22.95 -7.69 -59.52
N ARG A 79 -23.94 -7.43 -58.66
CA ARG A 79 -25.28 -8.06 -58.75
C ARG A 79 -26.46 -7.09 -58.93
N GLY A 80 -26.22 -5.77 -58.92
CA GLY A 80 -27.24 -4.78 -59.27
C GLY A 80 -28.36 -4.58 -58.23
N GLU A 81 -28.10 -4.84 -56.94
CA GLU A 81 -29.11 -4.74 -55.88
C GLU A 81 -29.14 -3.37 -55.19
N ARG A 82 -30.34 -2.88 -54.84
CA ARG A 82 -30.58 -1.63 -54.07
C ARG A 82 -30.36 -1.89 -52.57
N GLY A 83 -29.25 -1.41 -52.02
CA GLY A 83 -28.98 -1.46 -50.56
C GLY A 83 -27.92 -0.49 -50.05
N LYS A 84 -27.43 0.42 -50.90
CA LYS A 84 -26.30 1.31 -50.61
C LYS A 84 -26.52 2.20 -49.37
N GLY A 85 -27.75 2.65 -49.13
CA GLY A 85 -28.08 3.52 -47.98
C GLY A 85 -27.93 2.84 -46.61
N LEU A 86 -28.30 1.56 -46.50
CA LEU A 86 -28.19 0.80 -45.24
C LEU A 86 -26.75 0.41 -44.91
N ALA A 87 -25.93 0.12 -45.93
CA ALA A 87 -24.51 -0.14 -45.74
C ALA A 87 -23.75 1.10 -45.26
N VAL A 88 -24.09 2.29 -45.79
CA VAL A 88 -23.51 3.57 -45.33
C VAL A 88 -23.93 3.89 -43.90
N ALA A 89 -25.20 3.66 -43.54
CA ALA A 89 -25.66 3.84 -42.17
C ALA A 89 -24.95 2.89 -41.18
N GLY A 90 -24.74 1.62 -41.56
CA GLY A 90 -24.01 0.65 -40.74
C GLY A 90 -22.55 1.02 -40.51
N ILE A 91 -21.86 1.55 -41.53
CA ILE A 91 -20.49 2.07 -41.40
C ILE A 91 -20.44 3.32 -40.54
N ALA A 92 -21.38 4.25 -40.74
CA ALA A 92 -21.43 5.48 -39.96
C ALA A 92 -21.56 5.15 -38.48
N VAL A 93 -22.55 4.36 -38.09
CA VAL A 93 -22.79 3.97 -36.69
C VAL A 93 -21.62 3.18 -36.10
N SER A 94 -21.09 2.21 -36.84
CA SER A 94 -19.94 1.43 -36.36
C SER A 94 -18.70 2.29 -36.21
N GLY A 95 -18.48 3.24 -37.12
CA GLY A 95 -17.39 4.22 -37.06
C GLY A 95 -17.51 5.15 -35.86
N THR A 96 -18.70 5.66 -35.55
CA THR A 96 -18.91 6.51 -34.36
C THR A 96 -18.67 5.74 -33.07
N VAL A 97 -19.14 4.50 -32.98
CA VAL A 97 -18.91 3.64 -31.80
C VAL A 97 -17.43 3.33 -31.62
N LEU A 98 -16.69 3.04 -32.70
CA LEU A 98 -15.25 2.79 -32.65
C LEU A 98 -14.46 4.05 -32.26
N LEU A 99 -14.85 5.21 -32.78
CA LEU A 99 -14.25 6.50 -32.42
C LEU A 99 -14.46 6.81 -30.93
N LEU A 100 -15.69 6.63 -30.42
CA LEU A 100 -16.00 6.83 -29.00
C LEU A 100 -15.26 5.83 -28.11
N ALA A 101 -15.13 4.57 -28.53
CA ALA A 101 -14.35 3.57 -27.81
C ALA A 101 -12.84 3.91 -27.79
N LEU A 102 -12.29 4.41 -28.90
CA LEU A 102 -10.89 4.86 -28.95
C LEU A 102 -10.64 6.10 -28.10
N LEU A 103 -11.58 7.04 -28.07
CA LEU A 103 -11.51 8.21 -27.20
C LEU A 103 -11.63 7.83 -25.72
N ALA A 104 -12.50 6.88 -25.38
CA ALA A 104 -12.61 6.33 -24.03
C ALA A 104 -11.34 5.56 -23.63
N MET A 105 -10.74 4.79 -24.54
CA MET A 105 -9.48 4.08 -24.31
C MET A 105 -8.31 5.07 -24.15
N ALA A 106 -8.23 6.10 -24.98
CA ALA A 106 -7.22 7.16 -24.84
C ALA A 106 -7.42 7.96 -23.55
N GLY A 107 -8.67 8.21 -23.16
CA GLY A 107 -9.03 8.80 -21.86
C GLY A 107 -8.61 7.90 -20.69
N ALA A 108 -8.87 6.60 -20.77
CA ALA A 108 -8.45 5.61 -19.77
C ALA A 108 -6.92 5.45 -19.70
N LEU A 109 -6.21 5.51 -20.84
CA LEU A 109 -4.74 5.48 -20.89
C LEU A 109 -4.13 6.76 -20.31
N ARG A 110 -4.68 7.94 -20.64
CA ARG A 110 -4.27 9.22 -20.05
C ARG A 110 -4.59 9.29 -18.56
N PHE A 111 -5.72 8.74 -18.14
CA PHE A 111 -6.08 8.58 -16.73
C PHE A 111 -5.14 7.60 -16.02
N SER A 112 -4.76 6.48 -16.68
CA SER A 112 -3.84 5.48 -16.12
C SER A 112 -2.41 5.98 -15.97
N VAL A 113 -1.94 6.83 -16.89
CA VAL A 113 -0.62 7.48 -16.81
C VAL A 113 -0.61 8.61 -15.77
N TRP A 114 -1.74 9.30 -15.59
CA TRP A 114 -1.91 10.29 -14.53
C TRP A 114 -2.06 9.65 -13.13
N SER A 115 -2.72 8.48 -13.04
CA SER A 115 -2.82 7.70 -11.82
C SER A 115 -1.55 6.89 -11.49
N ALA A 116 -0.66 6.67 -12.46
CA ALA A 116 0.65 6.05 -12.21
C ALA A 116 1.69 7.06 -11.67
N GLY A 117 1.41 8.36 -11.73
CA GLY A 117 2.29 9.43 -11.24
C GLY A 117 1.74 10.23 -10.06
N SER A 118 0.63 9.80 -9.47
CA SER A 118 0.06 10.43 -8.29
C SER A 118 0.13 9.45 -7.13
N ALA A 119 0.84 9.84 -6.07
CA ALA A 119 0.85 9.18 -4.77
C ALA A 119 -0.57 8.71 -4.40
N GLY A 120 -0.67 7.51 -3.82
CA GLY A 120 -1.93 6.92 -3.40
C GLY A 120 -2.72 7.92 -2.55
N GLY A 121 -3.77 8.50 -3.12
CA GLY A 121 -4.71 9.32 -2.37
C GLY A 121 -5.42 8.47 -1.30
N PRO A 122 -5.86 9.09 -0.20
CA PRO A 122 -6.42 8.36 0.93
C PRO A 122 -7.69 7.62 0.50
N VAL A 123 -7.69 6.29 0.63
CA VAL A 123 -8.88 5.46 0.49
C VAL A 123 -9.74 5.66 1.75
N ARG A 124 -10.47 6.78 1.78
CA ARG A 124 -11.52 7.00 2.78
C ARG A 124 -12.76 6.23 2.36
N GLY A 125 -12.81 4.96 2.72
CA GLY A 125 -13.94 4.09 2.41
C GLY A 125 -13.95 2.77 3.17
N GLY A 126 -14.43 2.78 4.43
CA GLY A 126 -15.15 1.68 5.10
C GLY A 126 -14.50 0.30 5.31
N GLY A 127 -13.38 0.00 4.65
CA GLY A 127 -12.59 -1.22 4.82
C GLY A 127 -11.14 -0.86 4.51
N GLY A 128 -10.33 -0.67 5.55
CA GLY A 128 -8.94 -0.24 5.40
C GLY A 128 -8.13 -1.19 4.52
N THR A 129 -7.04 -0.68 3.95
CA THR A 129 -6.06 -1.46 3.19
C THR A 129 -5.49 -2.54 4.09
N SER A 130 -5.31 -3.77 3.60
CA SER A 130 -4.61 -4.77 4.40
C SER A 130 -3.20 -4.28 4.73
N VAL A 131 -2.73 -4.45 5.96
CA VAL A 131 -1.36 -4.08 6.34
C VAL A 131 -0.31 -4.78 5.47
N PHE A 132 -0.62 -5.97 4.96
CA PHE A 132 0.27 -6.72 4.05
C PHE A 132 0.25 -6.20 2.60
N ALA A 133 -0.59 -5.22 2.28
CA ALA A 133 -0.57 -4.51 1.00
C ALA A 133 0.19 -3.18 1.09
N LEU A 134 0.74 -2.84 2.26
CA LEU A 134 1.66 -1.71 2.43
C LEU A 134 3.04 -2.08 1.88
N GLU A 135 3.70 -1.08 1.29
CA GLU A 135 5.04 -1.18 0.71
C GLU A 135 6.02 -0.31 1.52
N THR A 136 7.31 -0.57 1.38
CA THR A 136 8.35 0.30 1.97
C THR A 136 8.17 1.75 1.48
N GLY A 137 8.12 2.69 2.42
CA GLY A 137 7.79 4.09 2.18
C GLY A 137 6.33 4.47 2.41
N ASP A 138 5.44 3.51 2.66
CA ASP A 138 4.06 3.83 2.99
C ASP A 138 3.93 4.35 4.43
N CYS A 139 3.41 5.58 4.55
CA CYS A 139 2.93 6.16 5.79
C CYS A 139 1.47 5.76 6.04
N PHE A 140 1.15 5.38 7.27
CA PHE A 140 -0.15 4.82 7.59
C PHE A 140 -0.56 4.99 9.06
N THR A 141 -1.85 4.79 9.30
CA THR A 141 -2.42 4.62 10.63
C THR A 141 -3.04 3.23 10.77
N PRO A 142 -2.55 2.35 11.67
CA PRO A 142 -3.15 1.05 11.89
C PRO A 142 -4.54 1.20 12.52
N ALA A 143 -5.47 0.32 12.14
CA ALA A 143 -6.83 0.35 12.68
C ALA A 143 -6.91 -0.06 14.17
N THR A 144 -5.89 -0.75 14.68
CA THR A 144 -5.75 -1.03 16.11
C THR A 144 -4.70 -0.11 16.71
N GLU A 145 -5.01 0.42 17.88
CA GLU A 145 -4.06 1.22 18.65
C GLU A 145 -2.82 0.40 19.00
N VAL A 146 -1.69 1.08 18.91
CA VAL A 146 -0.37 0.51 19.12
C VAL A 146 -0.05 0.59 20.61
N THR A 147 0.16 -0.56 21.25
CA THR A 147 0.45 -0.62 22.69
C THR A 147 1.96 -0.52 22.95
N ARG A 148 2.34 0.03 24.12
CA ARG A 148 3.75 0.23 24.51
C ARG A 148 4.56 -1.08 24.65
N ASP A 149 3.89 -2.20 24.88
CA ASP A 149 4.50 -3.55 25.00
C ASP A 149 4.86 -4.18 23.64
N ASN A 150 4.64 -3.43 22.55
CA ASN A 150 5.31 -3.59 21.26
C ASN A 150 5.09 -4.93 20.54
N GLN A 151 4.19 -5.81 21.00
CA GLN A 151 4.13 -7.20 20.50
C GLN A 151 2.74 -7.86 20.54
N GLY A 152 1.67 -7.09 20.74
CA GLY A 152 0.31 -7.62 20.62
C GLY A 152 0.00 -7.99 19.15
N PRO A 153 -0.61 -9.15 18.85
CA PRO A 153 -1.02 -9.44 17.48
C PRO A 153 -2.00 -8.36 17.02
N LEU A 154 -1.78 -7.81 15.82
CA LEU A 154 -2.80 -6.96 15.19
C LEU A 154 -4.10 -7.75 15.13
N ARG A 155 -5.05 -7.36 15.97
CA ARG A 155 -6.39 -7.95 15.97
C ARG A 155 -7.15 -7.59 14.70
N ASN A 156 -6.74 -6.50 14.04
CA ASN A 156 -7.26 -6.06 12.76
C ASN A 156 -6.09 -5.73 11.83
N GLY A 157 -5.87 -6.57 10.81
CA GLY A 157 -4.81 -6.41 9.81
C GLY A 157 -5.11 -5.34 8.76
N THR A 158 -5.77 -4.25 9.15
CA THR A 158 -6.12 -3.12 8.25
C THR A 158 -5.44 -1.83 8.68
N ALA A 159 -5.08 -1.01 7.71
CA ALA A 159 -4.45 0.29 7.87
C ALA A 159 -5.08 1.31 6.90
N GLU A 160 -5.09 2.58 7.31
CA GLU A 160 -5.32 3.71 6.42
C GLU A 160 -3.96 4.23 5.94
N ARG A 161 -3.67 4.12 4.63
CA ARG A 161 -2.49 4.74 4.01
C ARG A 161 -2.75 6.24 3.86
N LEU A 162 -1.77 7.05 4.24
CA LEU A 162 -1.81 8.51 4.24
C LEU A 162 -0.57 9.07 3.53
N PRO A 163 -0.62 10.27 2.95
CA PRO A 163 0.59 11.02 2.60
C PRO A 163 1.48 11.21 3.84
N CYS A 164 2.80 11.11 3.67
CA CYS A 164 3.72 11.20 4.80
C CYS A 164 3.79 12.60 5.42
N GLU A 165 3.38 13.63 4.68
CA GLU A 165 3.27 15.01 5.17
C GLU A 165 1.98 15.25 5.97
N GLU A 166 1.07 14.28 6.01
CA GLU A 166 -0.10 14.29 6.90
C GLU A 166 0.22 13.54 8.21
N PRO A 167 -0.38 13.92 9.35
CA PRO A 167 -0.22 13.19 10.60
C PRO A 167 -0.56 11.70 10.46
N HIS A 168 0.39 10.83 10.79
CA HIS A 168 0.26 9.38 10.68
C HIS A 168 0.94 8.65 11.84
N ARG A 169 0.57 7.39 12.09
CA ARG A 169 1.08 6.64 13.25
C ARG A 169 2.32 5.82 12.99
N GLY A 170 2.63 5.51 11.73
CA GLY A 170 3.85 4.83 11.39
C GLY A 170 4.16 4.78 9.91
N GLU A 171 5.41 4.44 9.62
CA GLU A 171 5.93 4.29 8.26
C GLU A 171 6.58 2.93 8.10
N VAL A 172 6.28 2.26 6.99
CA VAL A 172 6.92 0.99 6.64
C VAL A 172 8.33 1.25 6.12
N TYR A 173 9.35 0.76 6.81
CA TYR A 173 10.74 0.91 6.39
C TYR A 173 11.29 -0.35 5.71
N GLY A 174 10.60 -1.49 5.78
CA GLY A 174 11.12 -2.73 5.21
C GLY A 174 10.14 -3.90 5.21
N SER A 175 10.43 -4.90 4.39
CA SER A 175 9.77 -6.19 4.44
C SER A 175 10.74 -7.30 4.03
N PHE A 176 10.46 -8.53 4.48
CA PHE A 176 11.23 -9.70 4.05
C PHE A 176 10.42 -11.00 4.18
N GLU A 177 10.86 -12.04 3.48
CA GLU A 177 10.25 -13.37 3.54
C GLU A 177 10.97 -14.29 4.53
N LEU A 178 10.19 -14.98 5.37
CA LEU A 178 10.66 -16.06 6.23
C LEU A 178 10.91 -17.31 5.35
N THR A 179 12.18 -17.61 5.13
CA THR A 179 12.64 -18.71 4.26
C THR A 179 13.31 -19.81 5.06
N GLY A 180 13.29 -21.04 4.52
CA GLY A 180 13.99 -22.19 5.10
C GLY A 180 13.16 -23.11 5.99
N GLN A 181 11.90 -22.77 6.29
CA GLN A 181 11.00 -23.63 7.07
C GLN A 181 9.75 -24.05 6.27
N GLY A 182 9.48 -25.36 6.23
CA GLY A 182 8.23 -25.89 5.69
C GLY A 182 7.06 -25.76 6.69
N ALA A 183 7.31 -26.20 7.93
CA ALA A 183 6.36 -26.08 9.05
C ALA A 183 6.51 -24.73 9.78
N PHE A 184 5.46 -24.30 10.48
CA PHE A 184 5.49 -23.10 11.30
C PHE A 184 6.50 -23.27 12.45
N PRO A 185 7.57 -22.45 12.54
CA PRO A 185 8.66 -22.67 13.50
C PRO A 185 8.28 -22.36 14.95
N GLY A 186 7.15 -21.69 15.17
CA GLY A 186 6.70 -21.23 16.48
C GLY A 186 6.77 -19.71 16.58
N THR A 187 5.86 -19.12 17.36
CA THR A 187 5.71 -17.66 17.47
C THR A 187 6.99 -16.99 17.96
N GLU A 188 7.64 -17.56 18.98
CA GLU A 188 8.85 -17.00 19.58
C GLU A 188 10.00 -16.90 18.57
N GLU A 189 10.23 -17.94 17.77
CA GLU A 189 11.29 -17.96 16.76
C GLU A 189 11.00 -16.99 15.60
N VAL A 190 9.73 -16.89 15.17
CA VAL A 190 9.31 -15.89 14.18
C VAL A 190 9.57 -14.48 14.72
N MET A 191 9.14 -14.18 15.95
CA MET A 191 9.31 -12.86 16.54
C MET A 191 10.78 -12.50 16.73
N LYS A 192 11.62 -13.47 17.15
CA LYS A 192 13.07 -13.28 17.27
C LYS A 192 13.68 -12.93 15.91
N THR A 193 13.41 -13.74 14.88
CA THR A 193 13.90 -13.48 13.52
C THR A 193 13.42 -12.13 12.98
N SER A 194 12.16 -11.78 13.25
CA SER A 194 11.59 -10.48 12.88
C SER A 194 12.29 -9.32 13.53
N ARG A 195 12.50 -9.35 14.85
CA ARG A 195 13.24 -8.30 15.56
C ARG A 195 14.64 -8.09 14.98
N ASP A 196 15.42 -9.17 14.86
CA ASP A 196 16.81 -9.10 14.42
C ASP A 196 16.94 -8.50 13.01
N ARG A 197 16.05 -8.90 12.09
CA ARG A 197 16.07 -8.41 10.71
C ARG A 197 15.46 -7.02 10.55
N CYS A 198 14.37 -6.72 11.27
CA CYS A 198 13.77 -5.39 11.24
C CYS A 198 14.71 -4.34 11.83
N ALA A 199 15.44 -4.65 12.92
CA ALA A 199 16.47 -3.77 13.48
C ALA A 199 17.51 -3.36 12.45
N ALA A 200 18.02 -4.32 11.66
CA ALA A 200 19.00 -4.05 10.61
C ALA A 200 18.43 -3.22 9.44
N LEU A 201 17.16 -3.43 9.08
CA LEU A 201 16.51 -2.68 8.01
C LEU A 201 16.25 -1.22 8.38
N LEU A 202 16.02 -0.91 9.67
CA LEU A 202 15.76 0.47 10.10
C LEU A 202 16.97 1.38 9.89
N THR A 203 18.17 0.93 10.27
CA THR A 203 19.39 1.76 10.24
C THR A 203 19.87 2.10 8.83
N ASP A 204 19.44 1.32 7.83
CA ASP A 204 19.65 1.62 6.41
C ASP A 204 18.58 2.55 5.83
N TYR A 205 17.37 2.55 6.40
CA TYR A 205 16.22 3.30 5.88
C TYR A 205 16.08 4.70 6.48
N ALA A 206 16.29 4.81 7.78
CA ALA A 206 16.13 6.03 8.57
C ALA A 206 17.47 6.38 9.22
N LEU A 207 18.33 7.07 8.45
CA LEU A 207 19.52 7.67 9.03
C LEU A 207 19.10 8.67 10.10
N ASP A 208 19.80 8.64 11.23
CA ASP A 208 19.53 9.53 12.36
C ASP A 208 18.11 9.38 12.94
N PHE A 209 17.58 8.15 13.05
CA PHE A 209 16.23 7.92 13.58
C PHE A 209 16.00 8.49 15.01
N THR A 210 17.08 8.75 15.75
CA THR A 210 17.05 9.39 17.07
C THR A 210 16.58 10.86 17.03
N ALA A 211 16.66 11.51 15.85
CA ALA A 211 16.11 12.85 15.63
C ALA A 211 14.58 12.90 15.83
N TYR A 212 13.89 11.77 15.68
CA TYR A 212 12.43 11.66 15.78
C TYR A 212 11.93 11.35 17.20
N GLY A 213 12.77 11.56 18.22
CA GLY A 213 12.46 11.31 19.63
C GLY A 213 12.21 9.83 19.92
N HIS A 214 11.17 9.51 20.69
CA HIS A 214 10.81 8.14 21.06
C HIS A 214 10.19 7.31 19.91
N LEU A 215 10.91 7.18 18.79
CA LEU A 215 10.53 6.26 17.72
C LEU A 215 10.67 4.81 18.19
N GLN A 216 9.67 3.98 17.94
CA GLN A 216 9.70 2.53 18.22
C GLN A 216 9.55 1.72 16.95
N THR A 217 10.22 0.57 16.91
CA THR A 217 10.08 -0.42 15.85
C THR A 217 9.00 -1.43 16.17
N TYR A 218 8.16 -1.71 15.19
CA TYR A 218 7.09 -2.68 15.21
C TYR A 218 7.22 -3.62 14.00
N PHE A 219 6.56 -4.77 14.06
CA PHE A 219 6.52 -5.67 12.91
C PHE A 219 5.24 -6.52 12.86
N TYR A 220 4.75 -6.74 11.65
CA TYR A 220 3.67 -7.70 11.37
C TYR A 220 4.26 -8.97 10.80
N TYR A 221 3.76 -10.11 11.27
CA TYR A 221 4.28 -11.42 10.89
C TYR A 221 3.13 -12.44 10.78
N PRO A 222 3.30 -13.52 9.99
CA PRO A 222 2.27 -14.54 9.86
C PRO A 222 2.19 -15.36 11.16
N ASP A 223 0.98 -15.43 11.73
CA ASP A 223 0.67 -16.41 12.75
C ASP A 223 0.58 -17.83 12.15
N ARG A 224 0.29 -18.83 12.98
CA ARG A 224 0.14 -20.23 12.52
C ARG A 224 -0.89 -20.36 11.38
N GLY A 225 -1.99 -19.60 11.43
CA GLY A 225 -3.05 -19.64 10.43
C GLY A 225 -2.61 -19.02 9.10
N GLY A 226 -1.96 -17.84 9.15
CA GLY A 226 -1.35 -17.19 8.00
C GLY A 226 -0.29 -18.06 7.35
N TRP A 227 0.55 -18.72 8.16
CA TRP A 227 1.56 -19.65 7.68
C TRP A 227 0.97 -20.83 6.91
N ALA A 228 -0.12 -21.42 7.42
CA ALA A 228 -0.82 -22.53 6.76
C ALA A 228 -1.43 -22.13 5.40
N ARG A 229 -1.73 -20.83 5.21
CA ARG A 229 -2.19 -20.27 3.92
C ARG A 229 -1.05 -19.81 3.00
N GLY A 230 0.21 -20.04 3.39
CA GLY A 230 1.38 -19.66 2.62
C GLY A 230 1.96 -18.29 2.96
N GLY A 231 1.42 -17.57 3.97
CA GLY A 231 2.00 -16.32 4.44
C GLY A 231 3.40 -16.54 5.01
N ARG A 232 4.37 -15.79 4.51
CA ARG A 232 5.79 -15.85 4.93
C ARG A 232 6.38 -14.44 5.12
N THR A 233 5.67 -13.41 4.71
CA THR A 233 6.11 -12.01 4.75
C THR A 233 6.08 -11.44 6.16
N VAL A 234 7.19 -10.82 6.56
CA VAL A 234 7.28 -9.91 7.71
C VAL A 234 7.33 -8.48 7.18
N LEU A 235 6.53 -7.60 7.76
CA LEU A 235 6.51 -6.17 7.46
C LEU A 235 7.06 -5.41 8.67
N CYS A 236 8.12 -4.62 8.47
CA CYS A 236 8.79 -3.82 9.48
C CYS A 236 8.37 -2.35 9.34
N TRP A 237 7.96 -1.73 10.43
CA TRP A 237 7.53 -0.34 10.42
C TRP A 237 7.90 0.34 11.74
N ALA A 238 8.02 1.67 11.71
CA ALA A 238 8.37 2.45 12.88
C ALA A 238 7.36 3.57 13.10
N GLY A 239 7.15 3.95 14.35
CA GLY A 239 6.16 4.94 14.75
C GLY A 239 6.35 5.37 16.19
N ARG A 240 5.60 6.39 16.63
CA ARG A 240 5.63 6.84 18.02
C ARG A 240 4.62 6.02 18.86
N PRO A 241 4.98 5.63 20.09
CA PRO A 241 4.05 4.99 21.02
C PRO A 241 2.85 5.88 21.35
N GLN A 242 3.06 7.20 21.39
CA GLN A 242 2.05 8.23 21.58
C GLN A 242 2.30 9.37 20.59
N GLY A 243 1.23 9.99 20.11
CA GLY A 243 1.31 11.05 19.11
C GLY A 243 1.51 10.53 17.69
N ASP A 244 1.58 11.47 16.76
CA ASP A 244 1.69 11.22 15.33
C ASP A 244 3.09 11.65 14.84
N LEU A 245 3.51 11.06 13.73
CA LEU A 245 4.58 11.57 12.89
C LEU A 245 3.98 12.57 11.90
N GLU A 246 4.68 13.68 11.66
CA GLU A 246 4.24 14.74 10.74
C GLU A 246 5.01 14.74 9.41
N GLU A 247 6.03 13.90 9.31
CA GLU A 247 6.85 13.73 8.11
C GLU A 247 7.34 12.28 8.01
N SER A 248 7.92 11.94 6.86
CA SER A 248 8.57 10.64 6.68
C SER A 248 9.83 10.52 7.54
N ILE A 249 10.03 9.33 8.10
CA ILE A 249 11.27 8.96 8.82
C ILE A 249 12.42 8.60 7.88
N ARG A 250 12.13 8.47 6.58
CA ARG A 250 13.14 8.10 5.60
C ARG A 250 14.16 9.22 5.45
N LYS A 251 15.43 8.88 5.65
CA LYS A 251 16.58 9.76 5.42
C LYS A 251 17.71 8.94 4.82
N ASP A 252 18.21 9.38 3.67
CA ASP A 252 19.42 8.83 3.03
C ASP A 252 20.56 9.86 3.00
N GLU A 253 21.73 9.46 2.50
CA GLU A 253 22.92 10.32 2.49
C GLU A 253 22.67 11.68 1.82
N SER A 254 21.79 11.74 0.82
CA SER A 254 21.52 12.97 0.08
C SER A 254 20.70 14.00 0.87
N ASP A 255 20.11 13.60 1.99
CA ASP A 255 19.35 14.48 2.88
C ASP A 255 20.26 15.29 3.84
N PHE A 256 21.58 15.04 3.83
CA PHE A 256 22.54 15.62 4.76
C PHE A 256 23.65 16.38 4.05
N GLU A 257 24.06 17.51 4.63
CA GLU A 257 25.33 18.14 4.27
C GLU A 257 26.51 17.21 4.64
N PRO A 258 27.67 17.29 3.97
CA PRO A 258 28.76 16.32 4.18
C PRO A 258 29.21 16.17 5.64
N ALA A 259 29.29 17.27 6.40
CA ALA A 259 29.65 17.23 7.82
C ALA A 259 28.55 16.64 8.71
N GLN A 260 27.27 16.88 8.35
CA GLN A 260 26.12 16.28 9.04
C GLN A 260 26.12 14.77 8.83
N PHE A 261 26.26 14.33 7.58
CA PHE A 261 26.29 12.91 7.24
C PHE A 261 27.44 12.19 7.93
N ALA A 262 28.65 12.78 7.90
CA ALA A 262 29.82 12.20 8.55
C ALA A 262 29.60 12.00 10.06
N TYR A 263 28.94 12.95 10.73
CA TYR A 263 28.64 12.83 12.15
C TYR A 263 27.56 11.77 12.43
N VAL A 264 26.39 11.86 11.79
CA VAL A 264 25.26 10.95 12.09
C VAL A 264 25.56 9.50 11.69
N SER A 265 26.26 9.29 10.57
CA SER A 265 26.60 7.94 10.10
C SER A 265 27.64 7.25 10.99
N ALA A 266 28.48 8.02 11.70
CA ALA A 266 29.47 7.47 12.61
C ALA A 266 28.83 6.66 13.77
N PHE A 267 27.60 7.00 14.18
CA PHE A 267 26.88 6.30 15.25
C PHE A 267 26.09 5.07 14.80
N ARG A 268 26.02 4.78 13.49
CA ARG A 268 25.24 3.65 12.97
C ARG A 268 25.54 2.31 13.65
N PRO A 269 26.82 1.91 13.87
CA PRO A 269 27.12 0.64 14.53
C PRO A 269 26.52 0.54 15.95
N LEU A 270 26.51 1.65 16.68
CA LEU A 270 25.95 1.73 18.02
C LEU A 270 24.42 1.62 17.99
N MET A 271 23.76 2.35 17.09
CA MET A 271 22.31 2.28 16.91
C MET A 271 21.85 0.86 16.54
N GLU A 272 22.56 0.18 15.64
CA GLU A 272 22.29 -1.21 15.29
C GLU A 272 22.48 -2.20 16.44
N ALA A 273 23.51 -1.99 17.26
CA ALA A 273 23.75 -2.83 18.43
C ALA A 273 22.67 -2.63 19.50
N GLN A 274 22.24 -1.39 19.73
CA GLN A 274 21.16 -1.06 20.67
C GLN A 274 19.81 -1.68 20.27
N LEU A 275 19.44 -1.62 19.00
CA LEU A 275 18.19 -2.22 18.50
C LEU A 275 18.15 -3.76 18.64
N ARG A 276 19.31 -4.40 18.81
CA ARG A 276 19.46 -5.85 19.03
C ARG A 276 19.54 -6.25 20.51
N ALA A 277 19.23 -5.33 21.43
CA ALA A 277 19.21 -5.64 22.86
C ALA A 277 18.28 -6.84 23.16
N PRO A 278 18.71 -7.77 24.03
CA PRO A 278 17.89 -8.92 24.39
C PRO A 278 16.63 -8.46 25.14
N GLN A 279 15.52 -9.17 24.93
CA GLN A 279 14.26 -8.92 25.62
C GLN A 279 14.30 -9.38 27.07
N GLN A 280 14.99 -10.50 27.32
CA GLN A 280 15.17 -11.07 28.64
C GLN A 280 16.36 -10.41 29.33
N GLY A 281 16.22 -10.17 30.63
CA GLY A 281 17.30 -9.64 31.45
C GLY A 281 18.45 -10.64 31.64
N PRO A 282 19.60 -10.17 32.15
CA PRO A 282 20.76 -11.02 32.41
C PRO A 282 20.50 -12.10 33.49
N ASP A 283 19.48 -11.92 34.33
CA ASP A 283 19.06 -12.94 35.31
C ASP A 283 18.41 -14.17 34.65
N GLU A 284 17.77 -13.98 33.48
CA GLU A 284 17.10 -15.05 32.74
C GLU A 284 18.01 -15.65 31.66
N ASP A 285 18.67 -14.81 30.86
CA ASP A 285 19.60 -15.24 29.81
C ASP A 285 20.87 -14.39 29.79
N LEU A 286 21.74 -14.64 30.77
CA LEU A 286 23.07 -14.04 30.83
C LEU A 286 23.89 -14.27 29.55
N ALA A 287 23.71 -15.41 28.87
CA ALA A 287 24.47 -15.72 27.66
C ALA A 287 24.07 -14.80 26.50
N ALA A 288 22.78 -14.48 26.34
CA ALA A 288 22.32 -13.48 25.38
C ALA A 288 22.79 -12.08 25.76
N ALA A 289 22.65 -11.69 27.04
CA ALA A 289 23.12 -10.40 27.53
C ALA A 289 24.64 -10.22 27.31
N SER A 290 25.44 -11.26 27.57
CA SER A 290 26.90 -11.24 27.38
C SER A 290 27.29 -11.12 25.89
N ARG A 291 26.58 -11.82 24.99
CA ARG A 291 26.80 -11.67 23.53
C ARG A 291 26.49 -10.24 23.08
N TRP A 292 25.39 -9.68 23.54
CA TRP A 292 24.99 -8.31 23.22
C TRP A 292 26.00 -7.29 23.76
N ALA A 293 26.47 -7.44 25.00
CA ALA A 293 27.53 -6.58 25.54
C ALA A 293 28.82 -6.64 24.72
N GLY A 294 29.15 -7.81 24.16
CA GLY A 294 30.27 -7.93 23.21
C GLY A 294 30.04 -7.17 21.90
N GLN A 295 28.81 -7.17 21.39
CA GLN A 295 28.42 -6.37 20.21
C GLN A 295 28.46 -4.87 20.52
N MET A 296 28.04 -4.45 21.71
CA MET A 296 28.15 -3.06 22.17
C MET A 296 29.61 -2.61 22.27
N ALA A 297 30.50 -3.44 22.82
CA ALA A 297 31.94 -3.12 22.87
C ALA A 297 32.54 -2.92 21.46
N ALA A 298 32.18 -3.80 20.51
CA ALA A 298 32.61 -3.67 19.12
C ALA A 298 32.04 -2.39 18.48
N ALA A 299 30.74 -2.13 18.67
CA ALA A 299 30.08 -0.95 18.15
C ALA A 299 30.71 0.35 18.69
N TYR A 300 30.94 0.47 20.00
CA TYR A 300 31.63 1.63 20.59
C TYR A 300 33.01 1.84 19.96
N THR A 301 33.76 0.76 19.71
CA THR A 301 35.08 0.82 19.06
C THR A 301 34.97 1.35 17.62
N GLU A 302 33.96 0.89 16.86
CA GLU A 302 33.70 1.36 15.51
C GLU A 302 33.28 2.84 15.48
N VAL A 303 32.41 3.28 16.41
CA VAL A 303 32.02 4.70 16.53
C VAL A 303 33.23 5.57 16.87
N VAL A 304 34.10 5.13 17.79
CA VAL A 304 35.33 5.86 18.15
C VAL A 304 36.24 6.04 16.93
N GLY A 305 36.39 5.01 16.11
CA GLY A 305 37.14 5.10 14.85
C GLY A 305 36.50 6.06 13.86
N ALA A 306 35.20 5.91 13.60
CA ALA A 306 34.45 6.71 12.64
C ALA A 306 34.40 8.20 13.01
N LEU A 307 34.13 8.53 14.29
CA LEU A 307 34.17 9.91 14.76
C LEU A 307 35.58 10.50 14.71
N GLY A 308 36.60 9.70 15.02
CA GLY A 308 38.00 10.09 14.89
C GLY A 308 38.37 10.49 13.46
N GLU A 309 37.92 9.71 12.47
CA GLU A 309 38.12 9.99 11.04
C GLU A 309 37.31 11.21 10.56
N ALA A 310 36.06 11.34 11.02
CA ALA A 310 35.17 12.45 10.64
C ALA A 310 35.62 13.80 11.22
N ARG A 311 36.31 13.81 12.37
CA ARG A 311 36.58 15.00 13.19
C ARG A 311 37.20 16.15 12.42
N ASP A 312 38.19 15.89 11.57
CA ASP A 312 38.89 16.96 10.83
C ASP A 312 38.00 17.64 9.78
N GLY A 313 36.96 16.95 9.32
CA GLY A 313 35.94 17.47 8.40
C GLY A 313 34.84 18.29 9.09
N LEU A 314 34.78 18.28 10.43
CA LEU A 314 33.77 19.01 11.18
C LEU A 314 34.12 20.51 11.35
N PRO A 315 33.12 21.39 11.47
CA PRO A 315 33.31 22.78 11.87
C PRO A 315 34.11 22.92 13.18
N GLY A 316 34.84 24.03 13.31
CA GLY A 316 35.77 24.21 14.43
C GLY A 316 35.10 24.24 15.79
N GLU A 317 33.91 24.81 15.84
CA GLU A 317 33.05 24.92 17.01
C GLU A 317 32.60 23.58 17.58
N VAL A 318 32.43 22.53 16.76
CA VAL A 318 31.92 21.21 17.22
C VAL A 318 33.02 20.16 17.36
N ARG A 319 34.26 20.46 16.96
CA ARG A 319 35.39 19.52 16.97
C ARG A 319 35.86 19.10 18.36
N GLU A 320 35.70 19.98 19.35
CA GLU A 320 36.02 19.66 20.74
C GLU A 320 34.92 18.77 21.36
N PRO A 321 33.63 19.15 21.33
CA PRO A 321 32.55 18.28 21.82
C PRO A 321 32.54 16.88 21.20
N ALA A 322 32.69 16.76 19.87
CA ALA A 322 32.78 15.45 19.21
C ALA A 322 34.00 14.63 19.67
N GLY A 323 35.11 15.29 19.97
CA GLY A 323 36.31 14.66 20.54
C GLY A 323 36.09 14.16 21.97
N GLU A 324 35.33 14.90 22.78
CA GLU A 324 34.96 14.47 24.14
C GLU A 324 34.04 13.25 24.12
N ILE A 325 33.03 13.22 23.24
CA ILE A 325 32.19 12.03 23.02
C ILE A 325 33.07 10.83 22.69
N THR A 326 33.98 10.98 21.72
CA THR A 326 34.92 9.92 21.31
C THR A 326 35.72 9.40 22.51
N ALA A 327 36.26 10.29 23.34
CA ALA A 327 37.04 9.91 24.52
C ALA A 327 36.20 9.22 25.60
N ILE A 328 34.92 9.59 25.78
CA ILE A 328 34.01 8.91 26.72
C ILE A 328 33.71 7.50 26.21
N LEU A 329 33.32 7.35 24.94
CA LEU A 329 33.02 6.06 24.33
C LEU A 329 34.23 5.11 24.42
N GLU A 330 35.44 5.61 24.14
CA GLU A 330 36.68 4.83 24.25
C GLU A 330 36.90 4.29 25.68
N ARG A 331 36.61 5.09 26.72
CA ARG A 331 36.71 4.65 28.12
C ARG A 331 35.64 3.64 28.52
N ALA A 332 34.50 3.64 27.84
CA ALA A 332 33.40 2.70 28.08
C ALA A 332 33.66 1.31 27.49
N VAL A 333 34.44 1.21 26.39
CA VAL A 333 34.73 -0.08 25.72
C VAL A 333 35.21 -1.17 26.69
N PRO A 334 36.21 -0.95 27.57
CA PRO A 334 36.65 -1.97 28.52
C PRO A 334 35.56 -2.40 29.53
N GLN A 335 34.55 -1.57 29.80
CA GLN A 335 33.44 -1.92 30.70
C GLN A 335 32.43 -2.82 29.99
N TRP A 336 32.07 -2.51 28.74
CA TRP A 336 31.26 -3.39 27.89
C TRP A 336 31.93 -4.76 27.70
N GLU A 337 33.24 -4.75 27.48
CA GLU A 337 34.06 -5.95 27.43
C GLU A 337 34.09 -6.77 28.73
N ARG A 338 33.99 -6.12 29.90
CA ARG A 338 33.83 -6.80 31.19
C ARG A 338 32.44 -7.39 31.32
N ALA A 339 31.40 -6.67 30.92
CA ALA A 339 30.02 -7.17 30.92
C ALA A 339 29.91 -8.42 30.05
N ALA A 340 30.52 -8.43 28.85
CA ALA A 340 30.55 -9.57 27.95
C ALA A 340 31.22 -10.83 28.53
N ARG A 341 32.06 -10.68 29.56
CA ARG A 341 32.79 -11.77 30.23
C ARG A 341 32.32 -11.98 31.68
N ALA A 342 31.19 -11.38 32.06
CA ALA A 342 30.67 -11.46 33.42
C ALA A 342 30.35 -12.91 33.82
N ALA A 343 30.65 -13.25 35.07
CA ALA A 343 30.41 -14.59 35.59
C ALA A 343 28.93 -14.82 35.99
N ASP A 344 28.22 -13.74 36.32
CA ASP A 344 26.83 -13.73 36.75
C ASP A 344 26.16 -12.39 36.40
N ALA A 345 24.84 -12.33 36.57
CA ALA A 345 24.03 -11.15 36.26
C ALA A 345 24.42 -9.92 37.09
N GLY A 346 24.84 -10.09 38.34
CA GLY A 346 25.27 -8.99 39.20
C GLY A 346 26.56 -8.35 38.70
N ALA A 347 27.54 -9.17 38.31
CA ALA A 347 28.79 -8.73 37.70
C ALA A 347 28.55 -8.06 36.33
N PHE A 348 27.58 -8.57 35.56
CA PHE A 348 27.14 -7.98 34.29
C PHE A 348 26.60 -6.56 34.52
N LEU A 349 25.58 -6.41 35.37
CA LEU A 349 24.94 -5.13 35.64
C LEU A 349 25.93 -4.09 36.20
N ALA A 350 26.80 -4.50 37.12
CA ALA A 350 27.83 -3.60 37.66
C ALA A 350 28.85 -3.14 36.61
N ALA A 351 29.06 -3.90 35.53
CA ALA A 351 29.91 -3.47 34.41
C ALA A 351 29.15 -2.52 33.47
N ILE A 352 27.87 -2.78 33.20
CA ILE A 352 26.98 -1.88 32.44
C ILE A 352 26.87 -0.51 33.12
N ASP A 353 26.59 -0.47 34.42
CA ASP A 353 26.49 0.79 35.19
C ASP A 353 27.75 1.66 35.05
N ARG A 354 28.94 1.04 34.91
CA ARG A 354 30.19 1.76 34.70
C ARG A 354 30.43 2.14 33.24
N ALA A 355 29.89 1.38 32.30
CA ALA A 355 29.97 1.69 30.88
C ALA A 355 29.10 2.90 30.51
N GLU A 356 27.97 3.05 31.21
CA GLU A 356 26.92 4.03 30.91
C GLU A 356 26.93 5.26 31.85
N VAL A 357 27.87 5.31 32.80
CA VAL A 357 27.93 6.38 33.83
C VAL A 357 27.97 7.80 33.26
N ASP A 358 28.54 7.97 32.06
CA ASP A 358 28.71 9.26 31.38
C ASP A 358 27.69 9.46 30.24
N ASN A 359 26.64 8.63 30.12
CA ASN A 359 25.66 8.73 29.02
C ASN A 359 24.94 10.10 28.99
N ASP A 360 24.61 10.68 30.14
CA ASP A 360 24.00 12.02 30.21
C ASP A 360 24.96 13.10 29.69
N VAL A 361 26.27 12.92 29.89
CA VAL A 361 27.30 13.83 29.35
C VAL A 361 27.38 13.68 27.83
N ILE A 362 27.36 12.44 27.32
CA ILE A 362 27.29 12.19 25.88
C ILE A 362 26.06 12.86 25.27
N ALA A 363 24.89 12.74 25.90
CA ALA A 363 23.66 13.35 25.39
C ALA A 363 23.75 14.89 25.31
N GLY A 364 24.35 15.53 26.32
CA GLY A 364 24.60 16.97 26.30
C GLY A 364 25.57 17.41 25.19
N LEU A 365 26.68 16.69 25.04
CA LEU A 365 27.67 16.97 23.98
C LEU A 365 27.09 16.70 22.59
N ASP A 366 26.30 15.63 22.42
CA ASP A 366 25.64 15.31 21.16
C ASP A 366 24.67 16.42 20.76
N ALA A 367 23.87 16.93 21.70
CA ALA A 367 22.98 18.06 21.45
C ALA A 367 23.76 19.33 21.02
N GLU A 368 24.93 19.59 21.61
CA GLU A 368 25.81 20.69 21.21
C GLU A 368 26.33 20.51 19.78
N VAL A 369 26.87 19.32 19.45
CA VAL A 369 27.36 19.02 18.09
C VAL A 369 26.24 19.15 17.07
N ARG A 370 25.07 18.56 17.35
CA ARG A 370 23.91 18.61 16.46
C ARG A 370 23.45 20.04 16.22
N THR A 371 23.36 20.85 17.28
CA THR A 371 23.03 22.28 17.17
C THR A 371 24.04 23.02 16.28
N GLY A 372 25.35 22.79 16.50
CA GLY A 372 26.40 23.42 15.68
C GLY A 372 26.42 22.97 14.22
N LEU A 373 25.95 21.76 13.94
CA LEU A 373 25.80 21.23 12.57
C LEU A 373 24.44 21.57 11.93
N GLY A 374 23.52 22.23 12.65
CA GLY A 374 22.16 22.50 12.18
C GLY A 374 21.30 21.24 12.05
N LEU A 375 21.62 20.18 12.79
CA LEU A 375 20.82 18.97 12.90
C LEU A 375 19.74 19.15 14.00
N PRO A 376 18.59 18.46 13.89
CA PRO A 376 17.61 18.42 14.98
C PRO A 376 18.25 17.88 16.25
N ALA A 377 18.08 18.58 17.38
CA ALA A 377 18.47 18.03 18.69
C ALA A 377 17.43 16.97 19.11
N PRO A 378 17.84 15.87 19.75
CA PRO A 378 16.89 14.91 20.32
C PRO A 378 15.96 15.64 21.31
N GLU A 379 14.64 15.38 21.26
CA GLU A 379 13.61 16.11 22.03
C GLU A 379 13.82 16.06 23.55
N ASP A 380 14.69 15.19 24.07
CA ASP A 380 14.97 15.01 25.50
C ASP A 380 16.18 15.80 26.03
N ALA A 381 16.86 16.60 25.20
CA ALA A 381 18.07 17.35 25.59
C ALA A 381 17.80 18.73 26.25
N SER A 382 16.60 19.00 26.76
CA SER A 382 16.33 20.23 27.53
C SER A 382 16.83 20.10 28.98
N PRO A 383 17.77 20.94 29.46
CA PRO A 383 18.19 20.95 30.84
C PRO A 383 17.12 21.66 31.68
N GLY A 384 16.15 20.90 32.19
CA GLY A 384 15.17 21.36 33.17
C GLY A 384 13.72 21.13 32.76
N GLY A 385 13.20 19.94 33.05
CA GLY A 385 11.78 19.67 32.90
C GLY A 385 11.44 18.19 33.01
N GLY A 386 11.55 17.61 34.20
CA GLY A 386 11.17 16.21 34.37
C GLY A 386 11.43 15.63 35.76
N GLU A 387 10.94 16.27 36.82
CA GLU A 387 10.64 15.52 38.04
C GLU A 387 9.44 14.63 37.71
N GLY A 388 9.73 13.41 37.25
CA GLY A 388 8.76 12.53 36.60
C GLY A 388 9.23 11.08 36.60
N ASP A 389 9.30 10.52 37.80
CA ASP A 389 9.26 9.09 38.13
C ASP A 389 10.43 8.23 37.62
N GLY A 390 11.24 7.77 38.57
CA GLY A 390 12.26 6.76 38.36
C GLY A 390 11.64 5.42 37.96
N ALA A 391 11.38 5.24 36.68
CA ALA A 391 11.18 3.93 36.09
C ALA A 391 12.56 3.28 35.91
N ARG A 392 13.10 2.75 37.02
CA ARG A 392 13.97 1.58 36.93
C ARG A 392 13.22 0.54 36.12
N THR A 393 13.60 0.36 34.87
CA THR A 393 13.44 -0.91 34.15
C THR A 393 14.28 -1.95 34.90
N ARG A 394 13.75 -2.43 36.03
CA ARG A 394 14.04 -3.80 36.44
C ARG A 394 13.50 -4.66 35.32
N ALA A 395 14.40 -5.31 34.60
CA ALA A 395 14.07 -6.52 33.87
C ALA A 395 13.28 -7.43 34.82
N SER A 396 12.04 -7.72 34.44
CA SER A 396 11.43 -9.02 34.71
C SER A 396 11.57 -9.81 33.43
#